data_AF-A0A2G0YVE5-F1
#
_entry.id   AF-A0A2G0YVE5-F1
#
_cell.length_a   1.000
_cell.length_b   1.000
_cell.length_c   1.000
_cell.angle_alpha   90.00
_cell.angle_beta   90.00
_cell.angle_gamma   90.00
#
_symmetry.space_group_name_H-M   'P 1'
#
loop_
_entity.id
_entity.type
_entity.pdbx_description
1 polymer ?
#
loop_
_entity_poly.entity_id
_entity_poly.type
_entity_poly.pdbx_seq_one_letter_code
_entity_poly.pdbx_strand_id
1 'polypeptide(L)'
;MIARWQAAVTAYAPGVFKPFVQSLYIEMAEHPDHSPSPIHLILRAGCNVILQFLEGLSAAGVNHVVLNFKYGERDAAQVVEEVGREILPRLEDSEAGRMGAI
;
A
#
# COMPACT_ATOMS: atom_id res chain seq x y z
N MET A 1 14.55 2.71 5.65
CA MET A 1 14.07 2.27 6.99
C MET A 1 13.87 0.76 7.04
N ILE A 2 13.10 0.19 6.10
CA ILE A 2 12.79 -1.24 6.04
C ILE A 2 14.04 -2.13 5.93
N ALA A 3 14.98 -1.84 5.02
CA ALA A 3 16.22 -2.61 4.90
C ALA A 3 17.05 -2.65 6.20
N ARG A 4 17.09 -1.53 6.95
CA ARG A 4 17.73 -1.48 8.27
C ARG A 4 17.00 -2.33 9.31
N TRP A 5 15.66 -2.31 9.29
CA TRP A 5 14.83 -3.18 10.12
C TRP A 5 15.12 -4.66 9.82
N GLN A 6 15.06 -5.06 8.54
CA GLN A 6 15.33 -6.42 8.10
C GLN A 6 16.74 -6.87 8.50
N ALA A 7 17.75 -6.03 8.31
CA ALA A 7 19.12 -6.34 8.74
C ALA A 7 19.22 -6.56 10.26
N ALA A 8 18.52 -5.77 11.06
CA ALA A 8 18.45 -5.97 12.51
C ALA A 8 17.73 -7.28 12.88
N VAL A 9 16.63 -7.61 12.21
CA VAL A 9 15.94 -8.90 12.43
C VAL A 9 16.87 -10.07 12.12
N THR A 10 17.59 -10.03 10.99
CA THR A 10 18.57 -11.06 10.64
C THR A 10 19.69 -11.19 11.67
N ALA A 11 20.21 -10.07 12.17
CA ALA A 11 21.32 -10.07 13.13
C ALA A 11 20.91 -10.54 14.54
N TYR A 12 19.70 -10.19 14.99
CA TYR A 12 19.29 -10.38 16.38
C TYR A 12 18.19 -11.44 16.58
N ALA A 13 17.57 -11.92 15.51
CA ALA A 13 16.56 -12.98 15.54
C ALA A 13 16.68 -13.87 14.28
N PRO A 14 17.84 -14.53 14.08
CA PRO A 14 18.10 -15.31 12.87
C PRO A 14 17.06 -16.42 12.69
N GLY A 15 16.56 -16.56 11.45
CA GLY A 15 15.53 -17.54 11.09
C GLY A 15 14.10 -17.15 11.49
N VAL A 16 13.89 -16.00 12.16
CA VAL A 16 12.55 -15.52 12.52
C VAL A 16 12.10 -14.44 11.55
N PHE A 17 10.94 -14.65 10.92
CA PHE A 17 10.28 -13.60 10.14
C PHE A 17 9.61 -12.59 11.08
N LYS A 18 9.88 -11.30 10.88
CA LYS A 18 9.18 -10.20 11.56
C LYS A 18 8.68 -9.17 10.54
N PRO A 19 7.35 -9.02 10.37
CA PRO A 19 6.80 -8.17 9.32
C PRO A 19 7.02 -6.68 9.64
N PHE A 20 7.06 -5.87 8.58
CA PHE A 20 6.96 -4.42 8.68
C PHE A 20 5.55 -3.96 8.28
N VAL A 21 4.93 -3.14 9.12
CA VAL A 21 3.56 -2.62 8.93
C VAL A 21 3.60 -1.10 8.86
N GLN A 22 2.86 -0.51 7.92
CA GLN A 22 2.77 0.92 7.72
C GLN A 22 1.31 1.39 7.67
N SER A 23 1.00 2.54 8.26
CA SER A 23 -0.28 3.22 8.02
C SER A 23 -0.18 4.20 6.85
N LEU A 24 -1.23 4.31 6.04
CA LEU A 24 -1.31 5.25 4.93
C LEU A 24 -2.69 5.92 4.91
N TYR A 25 -2.71 7.25 4.92
CA TYR A 25 -3.92 8.02 4.65
C TYR A 25 -4.08 8.16 3.14
N ILE A 26 -5.24 7.79 2.60
CA ILE A 26 -5.53 7.93 1.18
C ILE A 26 -6.80 8.75 0.95
N GLU A 27 -6.81 9.45 -0.17
CA GLU A 27 -8.00 10.07 -0.73
C GLU A 27 -8.06 9.69 -2.21
N MET A 28 -9.16 9.03 -2.62
CA MET A 28 -9.32 8.55 -3.98
C MET A 28 -9.95 9.62 -4.86
N ALA A 29 -9.18 10.13 -5.82
CA ALA A 29 -9.67 11.02 -6.86
C ALA A 29 -10.55 10.27 -7.88
N GLU A 30 -11.48 10.97 -8.52
CA GLU A 30 -12.39 10.38 -9.51
C GLU A 30 -11.66 9.87 -10.77
N HIS A 31 -10.66 10.62 -11.25
CA HIS A 31 -9.90 10.20 -12.41
C HIS A 31 -8.86 9.14 -12.00
N PRO A 32 -8.85 7.95 -12.62
CA PRO A 32 -8.02 6.80 -12.19
C PRO A 32 -6.51 7.07 -12.26
N ASP A 33 -6.09 7.99 -13.14
CA ASP A 33 -4.69 8.40 -13.32
C ASP A 33 -4.38 9.77 -12.70
N HIS A 34 -5.22 10.29 -11.81
CA HIS A 34 -4.94 11.56 -11.14
C HIS A 34 -3.60 11.51 -10.41
N SER A 35 -2.67 12.41 -10.79
CA SER A 35 -1.33 12.49 -10.22
C SER A 35 -1.35 12.69 -8.70
N PRO A 36 -0.34 12.20 -7.95
CA PRO A 36 -0.27 12.41 -6.52
C PRO A 36 -0.25 13.89 -6.16
N SER A 37 -1.12 14.32 -5.25
CA SER A 37 -0.98 15.59 -4.56
C SER A 37 -0.84 15.37 -3.05
N PRO A 38 0.23 15.88 -2.42
CA PRO A 38 0.38 15.77 -0.98
C PRO A 38 -0.51 16.79 -0.28
N ILE A 39 -1.45 16.33 0.53
CA ILE A 39 -2.26 17.19 1.41
C ILE A 39 -1.98 16.78 2.85
N HIS A 40 -1.16 17.59 3.54
CA HIS A 40 -0.73 17.44 4.94
C HIS A 40 -0.08 16.10 5.35
N LEU A 41 -0.73 14.95 5.15
CA LEU A 41 -0.26 13.58 5.40
C LEU A 41 -0.98 12.55 4.48
N ILE A 42 -1.77 13.01 3.52
CA ILE A 42 -2.67 12.19 2.69
C ILE A 42 -2.05 12.00 1.30
N LEU A 43 -2.10 10.76 0.81
CA LEU A 43 -1.90 10.46 -0.61
C LEU A 43 -3.23 10.63 -1.35
N ARG A 44 -3.44 11.79 -1.98
CA ARG A 44 -4.55 11.99 -2.90
C ARG A 44 -4.13 11.63 -4.32
N ALA A 45 -4.73 10.59 -4.89
CA ALA A 45 -4.43 10.15 -6.24
C ALA A 45 -5.57 9.27 -6.81
N GLY A 46 -5.48 8.96 -8.10
CA GLY A 46 -6.37 7.99 -8.73
C GLY A 46 -6.00 6.53 -8.39
N CYS A 47 -6.93 5.59 -8.64
CA CYS A 47 -6.77 4.20 -8.26
C CYS A 47 -5.50 3.53 -8.82
N ASN A 48 -5.10 3.84 -10.06
CA ASN A 48 -3.91 3.26 -10.69
C ASN A 48 -2.63 3.72 -10.00
N VAL A 49 -2.59 4.99 -9.59
CA VAL A 49 -1.44 5.58 -8.90
C VAL A 49 -1.33 5.04 -7.47
N ILE A 50 -2.47 4.86 -6.78
CA ILE A 50 -2.50 4.24 -5.46
C ILE A 50 -2.01 2.79 -5.53
N LEU A 51 -2.46 2.00 -6.52
CA LEU A 51 -1.98 0.63 -6.72
C LEU A 51 -0.46 0.60 -6.92
N GLN A 52 0.08 1.40 -7.84
CA GLN A 52 1.52 1.48 -8.08
C GLN A 52 2.31 1.86 -6.81
N PHE A 53 1.74 2.74 -5.98
CA PHE A 53 2.35 3.10 -4.70
C PHE A 53 2.38 1.90 -3.74
N LEU A 54 1.29 1.14 -3.63
CA LEU A 54 1.22 -0.07 -2.80
C LEU A 54 2.18 -1.16 -3.28
N GLU A 55 2.28 -1.38 -4.60
CA GLU A 55 3.26 -2.30 -5.19
C GLU A 55 4.70 -1.87 -4.87
N GLY A 56 4.98 -0.57 -4.93
CA GLY A 56 6.27 -0.01 -4.52
C GLY A 56 6.59 -0.26 -3.04
N LEU A 57 5.60 -0.12 -2.15
CA LEU A 57 5.76 -0.45 -0.72
C LEU A 57 6.04 -1.94 -0.52
N SER A 58 5.31 -2.81 -1.22
CA SER A 58 5.54 -4.26 -1.18
C SER A 58 6.93 -4.64 -1.68
N ALA A 59 7.38 -4.04 -2.80
CA ALA A 59 8.73 -4.22 -3.34
C ALA A 59 9.81 -3.75 -2.37
N ALA A 60 9.54 -2.68 -1.59
CA ALA A 60 10.44 -2.19 -0.56
C ALA A 60 10.47 -3.07 0.72
N GLY A 61 9.57 -4.05 0.84
CA GLY A 61 9.50 -4.99 1.96
C GLY A 61 8.48 -4.64 3.04
N VAL A 62 7.50 -3.78 2.75
CA VAL A 62 6.32 -3.61 3.61
C VAL A 62 5.41 -4.84 3.44
N ASN A 63 4.99 -5.44 4.54
CA ASN A 63 4.17 -6.66 4.51
C ASN A 63 2.68 -6.38 4.68
N HIS A 64 2.33 -5.26 5.32
CA HIS A 64 0.95 -4.86 5.51
C HIS A 64 0.82 -3.34 5.54
N VAL A 65 -0.19 -2.83 4.85
CA VAL A 65 -0.54 -1.42 4.84
C VAL A 65 -1.94 -1.24 5.41
N VAL A 66 -2.05 -0.42 6.45
CA VAL A 66 -3.34 -0.03 7.03
C VAL A 66 -3.82 1.23 6.31
N LEU A 67 -4.89 1.12 5.53
CA LEU A 67 -5.49 2.25 4.83
C LEU A 67 -6.41 3.04 5.76
N ASN A 68 -6.26 4.36 5.75
CA ASN A 68 -7.05 5.28 6.55
C ASN A 68 -7.81 6.27 5.66
N PHE A 69 -9.13 6.31 5.83
CA PHE A 69 -10.07 7.10 5.02
C PHE A 69 -10.58 8.36 5.74
N LYS A 70 -10.08 8.66 6.95
CA LYS A 70 -10.64 9.67 7.87
C LYS A 70 -10.78 11.07 7.30
N TYR A 71 -9.88 11.46 6.39
CA TYR A 71 -9.75 12.83 5.91
C TYR A 71 -10.19 13.01 4.46
N GLY A 72 -10.70 11.96 3.81
CA GLY A 72 -11.21 12.06 2.44
C GLY A 72 -12.54 12.82 2.36
N GLU A 73 -12.78 13.48 1.23
CA GLU A 73 -14.03 14.20 0.97
C GLU A 73 -15.21 13.26 0.66
N ARG A 74 -14.92 12.08 0.11
CA ARG A 74 -15.90 11.07 -0.29
C ARG A 74 -16.33 10.21 0.89
N ASP A 75 -17.54 9.62 0.80
CA ASP A 75 -18.01 8.66 1.78
C ASP A 75 -17.05 7.46 1.90
N ALA A 76 -16.63 7.15 3.13
CA ALA A 76 -15.63 6.12 3.37
C ALA A 76 -16.09 4.72 2.95
N ALA A 77 -17.38 4.40 3.06
CA ALA A 77 -17.89 3.08 2.65
C ALA A 77 -17.81 2.92 1.13
N GLN A 78 -18.14 3.96 0.37
CA GLN A 78 -17.98 3.97 -1.09
C GLN A 78 -16.52 3.81 -1.51
N VAL A 79 -15.60 4.49 -0.82
CA VAL A 79 -14.16 4.37 -1.10
C VAL A 79 -13.65 2.97 -0.77
N VAL A 80 -14.09 2.37 0.35
CA VAL A 80 -13.73 0.98 0.72
C VAL A 80 -14.21 -0.01 -0.33
N GLU A 81 -15.44 0.15 -0.82
CA GLU A 81 -15.98 -0.71 -1.89
C GLU A 81 -15.19 -0.55 -3.19
N GLU A 82 -14.81 0.67 -3.56
CA GLU A 82 -13.96 0.93 -4.72
C GLU A 82 -12.57 0.32 -4.58
N VAL A 83 -11.93 0.42 -3.41
CA VAL A 83 -10.65 -0.27 -3.13
C VAL A 83 -10.81 -1.78 -3.29
N GLY A 84 -11.89 -2.35 -2.75
CA GLY A 84 -12.17 -3.78 -2.82
C GLY A 84 -12.36 -4.28 -4.26
N ARG A 85 -12.97 -3.46 -5.12
CA ARG A 85 -13.22 -3.79 -6.53
C ARG A 85 -12.02 -3.52 -7.44
N GLU A 86 -11.36 -2.38 -7.27
CA GLU A 86 -10.40 -1.83 -8.24
C GLU A 86 -8.94 -2.02 -7.85
N ILE A 87 -8.63 -2.29 -6.58
CA ILE A 87 -7.25 -2.37 -6.07
C ILE A 87 -6.92 -3.78 -5.60
N LEU A 88 -7.74 -4.38 -4.72
CA LEU A 88 -7.40 -5.68 -4.11
C LEU A 88 -7.12 -6.78 -5.13
N PRO A 89 -7.95 -7.04 -6.16
CA PRO A 89 -7.70 -8.12 -7.10
C PRO A 89 -6.39 -7.95 -7.87
N ARG A 90 -6.09 -6.71 -8.29
CA ARG A 90 -4.86 -6.39 -9.04
C ARG A 90 -3.62 -6.50 -8.18
N LEU A 91 -3.73 -6.13 -6.90
CA LEU A 91 -2.63 -6.27 -5.94
C LEU A 91 -2.33 -7.76 -5.68
N GLU A 92 -3.36 -8.59 -5.54
CA GLU A 92 -3.22 -10.04 -5.39
C GLU A 92 -2.55 -10.68 -6.61
N ASP A 93 -2.98 -10.32 -7.82
CA ASP A 93 -2.37 -10.80 -9.08
C ASP A 93 -0.88 -10.41 -9.17
N SER A 94 -0.55 -9.17 -8.81
CA SER A 94 0.82 -8.64 -8.80
C SER A 94 1.71 -9.41 -7.82
N GLU A 95 1.22 -9.67 -6.61
CA GLU A 95 1.93 -10.46 -5.59
C GLU A 95 2.08 -11.94 -5.97
N ALA A 96 1.05 -12.54 -6.58
CA ALA A 96 1.09 -13.92 -7.06
C ALA A 96 2.15 -14.07 -8.17
N GLY A 97 2.23 -13.13 -9.11
CA GLY A 97 3.27 -13.08 -10.12
C GLY A 97 4.67 -12.97 -9.52
N ARG A 98 4.83 -12.23 -8.42
CA ARG A 98 6.12 -12.08 -7.72
C ARG A 98 6.52 -13.35 -6.95
N MET A 99 5.57 -14.04 -6.33
CA MET A 99 5.80 -15.30 -5.61
C MET A 99 6.09 -16.48 -6.56
N GLY A 100 5.55 -16.46 -7.78
CA GLY A 100 5.85 -17.46 -8.81
C GLY A 100 7.17 -17.25 -9.56
N ALA A 101 7.84 -16.10 -9.36
CA ALA A 101 9.09 -15.74 -10.01
C ALA A 101 10.36 -16.05 -9.19
N ILE A 102 10.21 -16.69 -8.02
CA ILE A 102 11.28 -17.07 -7.08
C ILE A 102 11.51 -18.58 -7.03
#